data_AF-A0A1H8Q285-F1
#
_entry.id   AF-A0A1H8Q285-F1
#
_cell.length_a   1.000
_cell.length_b   1.000
_cell.length_c   1.000
_cell.angle_alpha   90.00
_cell.angle_beta   90.00
_cell.angle_gamma   90.00
#
_symmetry.space_group_name_H-M   'P 1'
#
loop_
_entity.id
_entity.type
_entity.pdbx_description
1 polymer ?
#
loop_
_entity_poly.entity_id
_entity_poly.type
_entity_poly.pdbx_seq_one_letter_code
_entity_poly.pdbx_strand_id
1 'polypeptide(L)'
;MKRSAIVYFATLVVLLPLDFLFLGSVGKKMFDQHIGELMLSTPRMAPAIAFYVLYIAGIVIFVNGAAPGDWQHNALYGALFGLSCYATFELTNMAILRQWDWALVGTDIAWGAAMTAAAAALGGLLAQWTLAKIG
;
A
#
# COMPACT_ATOMS: atom_id res chain seq x y z
N MET A 1 13.48 -6.47 17.86
CA MET A 1 12.15 -5.95 18.29
C MET A 1 12.02 -4.43 18.10
N LYS A 2 12.88 -3.59 18.68
CA LYS A 2 12.78 -2.12 18.57
C LYS A 2 12.81 -1.60 17.11
N ARG A 3 13.72 -2.10 16.27
CA ARG A 3 13.83 -1.69 14.85
C ARG A 3 12.55 -1.94 14.06
N SER A 4 12.00 -3.15 14.11
CA SER A 4 10.81 -3.52 13.33
C SER A 4 9.60 -2.65 13.68
N ALA A 5 9.43 -2.30 14.96
CA ALA A 5 8.38 -1.36 15.37
C ALA A 5 8.58 0.04 14.78
N ILE A 6 9.81 0.56 14.79
CA ILE A 6 10.12 1.88 14.21
C ILE A 6 9.91 1.89 12.70
N VAL A 7 10.34 0.84 11.98
CA VAL A 7 10.08 0.70 10.54
C VAL A 7 8.59 0.64 10.27
N TYR A 8 7.83 -0.14 11.04
CA TYR A 8 6.38 -0.24 10.90
C TYR A 8 5.69 1.12 11.01
N PHE A 9 5.96 1.89 12.06
CA PHE A 9 5.35 3.20 12.25
C PHE A 9 5.83 4.23 11.22
N ALA A 10 7.10 4.18 10.81
CA ALA A 10 7.61 5.04 9.74
C ALA A 10 6.91 4.77 8.40
N THR A 11 6.78 3.49 8.03
CA THR A 11 6.06 3.07 6.82
C THR A 11 4.58 3.46 6.89
N LEU A 12 3.92 3.29 8.03
CA LEU A 12 2.53 3.71 8.26
C LEU A 12 2.33 5.21 7.99
N VAL A 13 3.23 6.05 8.53
CA VAL A 13 3.18 7.51 8.38
C VAL A 13 3.41 7.95 6.94
N VAL A 14 4.18 7.19 6.14
CA VAL A 14 4.37 7.48 4.72
C VAL A 14 3.19 6.97 3.88
N LEU A 15 2.73 5.75 4.13
CA LEU A 15 1.73 5.08 3.30
C LEU A 15 0.35 5.74 3.44
N LEU A 16 -0.10 6.03 4.66
CA LEU A 16 -1.45 6.54 4.89
C LEU A 16 -1.73 7.85 4.13
N PRO A 17 -0.88 8.89 4.17
CA PRO A 17 -1.12 10.11 3.40
C PRO A 17 -1.16 9.89 1.89
N LEU A 18 -0.28 9.02 1.35
CA LEU A 18 -0.28 8.69 -0.07
C LEU A 18 -1.58 8.01 -0.48
N ASP A 19 -2.04 7.05 0.32
CA ASP A 19 -3.27 6.30 0.05
C ASP A 19 -4.51 7.19 0.17
N PHE A 20 -4.60 8.02 1.22
CA PHE A 20 -5.70 8.98 1.37
C PHE A 20 -5.73 10.02 0.26
N LEU A 21 -4.57 10.44 -0.26
CA LEU A 21 -4.51 11.34 -1.41
C LEU A 21 -5.12 10.69 -2.65
N PHE A 22 -4.83 9.41 -2.90
CA PHE A 22 -5.42 8.67 -4.01
C PHE A 22 -6.92 8.47 -3.85
N LEU A 23 -7.35 7.95 -2.70
CA LEU A 23 -8.76 7.73 -2.38
C LEU A 23 -9.56 9.03 -2.43
N GLY A 24 -8.99 10.13 -1.94
CA GLY A 24 -9.63 11.45 -1.96
C GLY A 24 -9.66 12.14 -3.33
N SER A 25 -8.91 11.66 -4.32
CA SER A 25 -8.78 12.30 -5.63
C SER A 25 -9.24 11.39 -6.78
N VAL A 26 -8.30 10.66 -7.38
CA VAL A 26 -8.50 9.82 -8.57
C VAL A 26 -9.33 8.59 -8.23
N GLY A 27 -9.03 7.94 -7.10
CA GLY A 27 -9.68 6.73 -6.64
C GLY A 27 -11.19 6.92 -6.53
N LYS A 28 -11.65 7.90 -5.74
CA LYS A 28 -13.08 8.15 -5.55
C LYS A 28 -13.85 8.31 -6.86
N LYS A 29 -13.37 9.18 -7.76
CA LYS A 29 -14.06 9.42 -9.04
C LYS A 29 -14.12 8.16 -9.90
N MET A 30 -13.02 7.41 -9.94
CA MET A 30 -12.92 6.21 -10.77
C MET A 30 -13.77 5.07 -10.21
N PHE A 31 -13.73 4.83 -8.90
CA PHE A 31 -14.57 3.81 -8.25
C PHE A 31 -16.06 4.17 -8.34
N ASP A 32 -16.44 5.43 -8.09
CA ASP A 32 -17.83 5.87 -8.21
C ASP A 32 -18.36 5.67 -9.64
N GLN A 33 -17.54 5.91 -10.67
CA GLN A 33 -17.92 5.77 -12.08
C GLN A 33 -18.07 4.31 -12.55
N HIS A 34 -17.16 3.43 -12.11
CA HIS A 34 -17.11 2.06 -12.64
C HIS A 34 -17.85 1.05 -11.76
N ILE A 35 -17.88 1.26 -10.45
CA ILE A 35 -18.45 0.31 -9.48
C ILE A 35 -19.34 0.98 -8.43
N GLY A 36 -19.77 2.23 -8.63
CA GLY A 36 -20.52 2.99 -7.64
C GLY A 36 -21.78 2.31 -7.13
N GLU A 37 -22.51 1.58 -7.99
CA GLU A 37 -23.70 0.80 -7.58
C GLU A 37 -23.37 -0.37 -6.65
N LEU A 38 -22.12 -0.87 -6.68
CA LEU A 38 -21.62 -1.93 -5.80
C LEU A 38 -21.04 -1.37 -4.49
N MET A 39 -20.78 -0.07 -4.41
CA MET A 39 -20.13 0.54 -3.24
C MET A 39 -21.11 0.73 -2.09
N LEU A 40 -20.63 0.47 -0.88
CA LEU A 40 -21.38 0.79 0.34
C LEU A 40 -21.41 2.31 0.55
N SER A 41 -22.56 2.82 0.99
CA SER A 41 -22.72 4.24 1.38
C SER A 41 -21.84 4.63 2.57
N THR A 42 -21.46 3.67 3.40
CA THR A 42 -20.50 3.86 4.50
C THR A 42 -19.50 2.71 4.51
N PRO A 43 -18.19 2.99 4.39
CA PRO A 43 -17.16 1.95 4.46
C PRO A 43 -17.20 1.18 5.77
N ARG A 44 -16.97 -0.14 5.70
CA ARG A 44 -16.80 -0.97 6.89
C ARG A 44 -15.41 -0.71 7.49
N MET A 45 -15.36 -0.03 8.63
CA MET A 45 -14.09 0.40 9.25
C MET A 45 -13.21 -0.76 9.72
N ALA A 46 -13.80 -1.83 10.26
CA ALA A 46 -13.01 -2.96 10.78
C ALA A 46 -12.15 -3.66 9.70
N PRO A 47 -12.70 -4.06 8.53
CA PRO A 47 -11.89 -4.56 7.41
C PRO A 47 -10.83 -3.57 6.91
N ALA A 48 -11.16 -2.27 6.84
CA ALA A 48 -10.22 -1.26 6.38
C ALA A 48 -9.01 -1.12 7.32
N ILE A 49 -9.24 -1.08 8.63
CA ILE A 49 -8.17 -1.05 9.63
C ILE A 49 -7.34 -2.33 9.57
N ALA A 50 -7.99 -3.49 9.47
CA ALA A 50 -7.30 -4.77 9.35
C ALA A 50 -6.39 -4.82 8.12
N PHE A 51 -6.86 -4.30 6.98
CA PHE A 51 -6.05 -4.16 5.77
C PHE A 51 -4.78 -3.36 6.04
N TYR A 52 -4.87 -2.13 6.57
CA TYR A 52 -3.66 -1.32 6.82
C TYR A 52 -2.68 -2.02 7.77
N VAL A 53 -3.19 -2.64 8.84
CA VAL A 53 -2.36 -3.35 9.81
C VAL A 53 -1.60 -4.50 9.14
N LEU A 54 -2.30 -5.35 8.39
CA LEU A 54 -1.71 -6.50 7.73
C LEU A 54 -0.79 -6.11 6.57
N TYR A 55 -1.19 -5.11 5.80
CA TYR A 55 -0.46 -4.65 4.63
C TYR A 55 0.90 -4.08 5.01
N ILE A 56 0.94 -3.23 6.04
CA ILE A 56 2.18 -2.62 6.54
C ILE A 56 3.06 -3.68 7.19
N ALA A 57 2.47 -4.63 7.94
CA ALA A 57 3.23 -5.76 8.46
C ALA A 57 3.88 -6.56 7.32
N GLY A 58 3.15 -6.79 6.23
CA GLY A 58 3.66 -7.41 5.02
C GLY A 58 4.86 -6.66 4.42
N ILE A 59 4.75 -5.34 4.25
CA ILE A 59 5.87 -4.51 3.77
C ILE A 59 7.09 -4.67 4.69
N VAL A 60 6.91 -4.58 6.01
CA VAL A 60 8.02 -4.68 6.97
C VAL A 60 8.69 -6.07 6.91
N ILE A 61 7.90 -7.13 6.82
CA ILE A 61 8.39 -8.52 6.85
C ILE A 61 9.05 -8.90 5.52
N PHE A 62 8.40 -8.62 4.40
CA PHE A 62 8.81 -9.11 3.07
C PHE A 62 9.72 -8.14 2.31
N VAL A 63 9.70 -6.84 2.64
CA VAL A 63 10.48 -5.82 1.92
C VAL A 63 11.60 -5.28 2.78
N ASN A 64 11.31 -4.67 3.94
CA ASN A 64 12.32 -3.98 4.74
C ASN A 64 13.20 -4.91 5.60
N GLY A 65 12.78 -6.18 5.77
CA GLY A 65 13.53 -7.25 6.43
C GLY A 65 14.06 -6.94 7.84
N ALA A 66 14.86 -7.85 8.39
CA ALA A 66 15.55 -7.64 9.67
C ALA A 66 16.81 -6.76 9.54
N ALA A 67 17.48 -6.80 8.38
CA ALA A 67 18.67 -6.02 8.06
C ALA A 67 18.31 -4.82 7.16
N PRO A 68 19.02 -3.68 7.28
CA PRO A 68 18.81 -2.56 6.38
C PRO A 68 19.30 -2.90 4.97
N GLY A 69 18.36 -3.14 4.05
CA GLY A 69 18.61 -2.98 2.62
C GLY A 69 18.72 -1.50 2.26
N ASP A 70 19.39 -1.19 1.14
CA ASP A 70 19.39 0.17 0.59
C ASP A 70 17.97 0.56 0.12
N TRP A 71 17.77 1.86 -0.11
CA TRP A 71 16.45 2.37 -0.50
C TRP A 71 16.01 1.86 -1.88
N GLN A 72 16.95 1.49 -2.76
CA GLN A 72 16.66 0.98 -4.10
C GLN A 72 16.07 -0.43 -4.03
N HIS A 73 16.64 -1.29 -3.18
CA HIS A 73 16.11 -2.60 -2.85
C HIS A 73 14.71 -2.48 -2.28
N ASN A 74 14.51 -1.61 -1.28
CA ASN A 74 13.19 -1.40 -0.68
C ASN A 74 12.17 -0.87 -1.69
N ALA A 75 12.57 0.02 -2.59
CA ALA A 75 11.69 0.53 -3.65
C ALA A 75 11.30 -0.59 -4.64
N LEU A 76 12.27 -1.38 -5.11
CA LEU A 76 12.01 -2.46 -6.08
C LEU A 76 11.12 -3.55 -5.47
N TYR A 77 11.49 -4.08 -4.31
CA TYR A 77 10.70 -5.13 -3.65
C TYR A 77 9.37 -4.61 -3.12
N GLY A 78 9.31 -3.33 -2.72
CA GLY A 78 8.05 -2.63 -2.42
C GLY A 78 7.14 -2.56 -3.64
N ALA A 79 7.68 -2.21 -4.82
CA ALA A 79 6.91 -2.20 -6.07
C ALA A 79 6.38 -3.59 -6.42
N LEU A 80 7.21 -4.63 -6.29
CA LEU A 80 6.82 -6.02 -6.58
C LEU A 80 5.78 -6.55 -5.60
N PHE A 81 5.91 -6.22 -4.31
CA PHE A 81 4.93 -6.58 -3.29
C PHE A 81 3.60 -5.88 -3.55
N GLY A 82 3.64 -4.56 -3.82
CA GLY A 82 2.46 -3.76 -4.16
C GLY A 82 1.76 -4.28 -5.42
N LEU A 83 2.51 -4.48 -6.50
CA LEU A 83 2.04 -5.09 -7.74
C LEU A 83 1.31 -6.40 -7.45
N SER A 84 1.92 -7.29 -6.66
CA SER A 84 1.36 -8.61 -6.38
C SER A 84 0.04 -8.52 -5.60
N CYS A 85 -0.03 -7.68 -4.56
CA CYS A 85 -1.24 -7.52 -3.76
C CYS A 85 -2.39 -6.89 -4.55
N TYR A 86 -2.11 -5.79 -5.25
CA TYR A 86 -3.13 -5.07 -6.02
C TYR A 86 -3.57 -5.87 -7.23
N ALA A 87 -2.64 -6.52 -7.96
CA ALA A 87 -3.00 -7.39 -9.07
C ALA A 87 -3.82 -8.60 -8.61
N THR A 88 -3.54 -9.16 -7.42
CA THR A 88 -4.37 -10.25 -6.87
C THR A 88 -5.81 -9.81 -6.69
N PHE A 89 -6.04 -8.61 -6.15
CA PHE A 89 -7.40 -8.09 -5.97
C PHE A 89 -8.07 -7.75 -7.32
N GLU A 90 -7.41 -6.92 -8.12
CA GLU A 90 -7.95 -6.38 -9.37
C GLU A 90 -8.18 -7.46 -10.44
N LEU A 91 -7.20 -8.35 -10.66
CA LEU A 91 -7.34 -9.41 -11.67
C LEU A 91 -8.35 -10.48 -11.24
N THR A 92 -8.47 -10.75 -9.94
CA THR A 92 -9.49 -11.68 -9.44
C THR A 92 -10.89 -11.09 -9.66
N ASN A 93 -11.09 -9.82 -9.32
CA ASN A 93 -12.36 -9.13 -9.57
C ASN A 93 -12.68 -9.05 -11.06
N MET A 94 -11.69 -8.77 -11.90
CA MET A 94 -11.83 -8.77 -13.36
C MET A 94 -12.25 -10.14 -13.92
N ALA A 95 -11.86 -11.23 -13.26
CA ALA A 95 -12.22 -12.58 -13.69
C ALA A 95 -13.64 -13.01 -13.25
N ILE A 96 -14.19 -12.44 -12.17
CA ILE A 96 -15.44 -12.93 -11.56
C ILE A 96 -16.60 -11.92 -11.57
N LEU A 97 -16.35 -10.63 -11.75
CA LEU A 97 -17.36 -9.57 -11.75
C LEU A 97 -17.67 -9.11 -13.18
N ARG A 98 -18.95 -8.77 -13.43
CA ARG A 98 -19.42 -8.40 -14.77
C ARG A 98 -19.07 -6.96 -15.19
N GLN A 99 -18.95 -6.06 -14.22
CA GLN A 99 -18.75 -4.63 -14.44
C GLN A 99 -17.43 -4.20 -13.80
N TRP A 100 -16.33 -4.71 -14.35
CA TRP A 100 -14.98 -4.36 -13.93
C TRP A 100 -14.20 -3.87 -15.16
N ASP A 101 -13.48 -2.76 -15.02
CA ASP A 101 -12.92 -2.02 -16.15
C ASP A 101 -11.39 -2.08 -16.16
N TRP A 102 -10.78 -2.23 -17.35
CA TRP A 102 -9.33 -2.34 -17.48
C TRP A 102 -8.58 -1.05 -17.11
N ALA A 103 -9.19 0.12 -17.28
CA ALA A 103 -8.61 1.38 -16.84
C ALA A 103 -8.59 1.47 -15.31
N LEU A 104 -9.64 0.99 -14.63
CA LEU A 104 -9.65 0.84 -13.17
C LEU A 104 -8.53 -0.11 -12.71
N VAL A 105 -8.48 -1.32 -13.27
CA VAL A 105 -7.48 -2.35 -12.96
C VAL A 105 -6.05 -1.84 -13.14
N GLY A 106 -5.75 -1.29 -14.31
CA GLY A 106 -4.39 -0.83 -14.63
C GLY A 106 -3.95 0.33 -13.74
N THR A 107 -4.87 1.26 -13.46
CA THR A 107 -4.58 2.43 -12.62
C THR A 107 -4.35 2.02 -11.17
N ASP A 108 -5.21 1.16 -10.61
CA ASP A 108 -5.10 0.75 -9.22
C ASP A 108 -3.85 -0.12 -8.97
N ILE A 109 -3.53 -1.03 -9.89
CA ILE A 109 -2.28 -1.81 -9.84
C ILE A 109 -1.05 -0.91 -9.91
N ALA A 110 -1.01 0.03 -10.88
CA ALA A 110 0.12 0.94 -11.04
C ALA A 110 0.31 1.84 -9.82
N TRP A 111 -0.79 2.36 -9.28
CA TRP A 111 -0.76 3.16 -8.06
C TRP A 111 -0.30 2.34 -6.85
N GLY A 112 -0.87 1.15 -6.65
CA GLY A 112 -0.50 0.24 -5.57
C GLY A 112 0.97 -0.13 -5.57
N ALA A 113 1.54 -0.43 -6.75
CA ALA A 113 2.97 -0.68 -6.90
C ALA A 113 3.81 0.57 -6.54
N ALA A 114 3.47 1.74 -7.10
CA ALA A 114 4.22 2.98 -6.88
C ALA A 114 4.17 3.44 -5.41
N MET A 115 2.98 3.41 -4.80
CA MET A 115 2.76 3.77 -3.41
C MET A 115 3.54 2.86 -2.46
N THR A 116 3.51 1.55 -2.72
CA THR A 116 4.20 0.57 -1.86
C THR A 116 5.71 0.69 -1.97
N ALA A 117 6.22 0.95 -3.18
CA ALA A 117 7.63 1.28 -3.39
C ALA A 117 8.06 2.52 -2.58
N ALA A 118 7.27 3.60 -2.68
CA ALA A 118 7.54 4.83 -1.94
C ALA A 118 7.47 4.61 -0.43
N ALA A 119 6.45 3.92 0.06
CA ALA A 119 6.26 3.61 1.47
C ALA A 119 7.40 2.77 2.04
N ALA A 120 7.82 1.71 1.34
CA ALA A 120 8.91 0.85 1.76
C ALA A 120 10.26 1.59 1.77
N ALA A 121 10.54 2.39 0.74
CA ALA A 121 11.78 3.14 0.63
C ALA A 121 11.87 4.28 1.65
N LEU A 122 10.90 5.19 1.64
CA LEU A 122 10.88 6.36 2.53
C LEU A 122 10.65 5.96 3.98
N GLY A 123 9.78 4.97 4.24
CA GLY A 123 9.59 4.41 5.58
C GLY A 123 10.88 3.78 6.13
N GLY A 124 11.60 3.05 5.28
CA GLY A 124 12.93 2.52 5.62
C GLY A 124 13.95 3.60 5.95
N LEU A 125 14.03 4.65 5.13
CA LEU A 125 14.94 5.79 5.34
C LEU A 125 14.60 6.58 6.61
N LEU A 126 13.31 6.87 6.83
CA LEU A 126 12.83 7.55 8.03
C LEU A 126 13.13 6.74 9.30
N ALA A 127 12.97 5.41 9.23
CA ALA A 127 13.30 4.53 10.34
C ALA A 127 14.80 4.51 10.65
N GLN A 128 15.66 4.46 9.62
CA GLN A 128 17.11 4.53 9.79
C GLN A 128 17.54 5.86 10.44
N TRP A 129 17.00 6.98 9.95
CA TRP A 129 17.25 8.30 10.53
C TRP A 129 16.82 8.38 12.00
N THR A 130 15.66 7.80 12.33
CA THR A 130 15.14 7.78 13.70
C THR A 130 16.02 6.95 14.62
N LEU A 131 16.42 5.76 14.17
CA LEU A 131 17.30 4.85 14.92
C LEU A 131 18.67 5.48 15.21
N ALA A 132 19.24 6.22 14.25
CA ALA A 132 20.51 6.91 14.42
C ALA A 132 20.48 8.06 15.44
N LYS A 133 19.29 8.56 15.81
CA LYS A 133 19.12 9.64 16.80
C LYS A 133 18.81 9.16 18.21
N ILE A 134 18.31 7.93 18.35
CA ILE A 134 17.88 7.35 19.63
C ILE A 134 18.84 6.28 20.16
N GLY A 135 19.82 5.88 19.35
CA GLY A 135 20.93 5.00 19.74
C GLY A 135 22.16 5.82 20.08
#